data_AF-A0A3M1HQ37-F1
#
_entry.id   AF-A0A3M1HQ37-F1
#
_cell.length_a   1.000
_cell.length_b   1.000
_cell.length_c   1.000
_cell.angle_alpha   90.00
_cell.angle_beta   90.00
_cell.angle_gamma   90.00
#
_symmetry.space_group_name_H-M   'P 1'
#
loop_
_entity.id
_entity.type
_entity.pdbx_description
1 polymer ?
#
loop_
_entity_poly.entity_id
_entity_poly.type
_entity_poly.pdbx_seq_one_letter_code
_entity_poly.pdbx_strand_id
1 'polypeptide(L)'
;ARLSERTADSVRRMEEWISNIYHLALRLQAYKNDAILNRDRQQVPKAIRNLRAKLKLEDDAEVRAQLEATLKSKQQQWKNLQALDNLMERAELQLDHSVAALGTAYSQLLLIRSSREVDSTSARRLQESVDDEVASLQDLVESINQVYDYRVEGLGS
;
A
#
# COMPACT_ATOMS: atom_id res chain seq x y z
N ALA A 1 28.11 29.14 -2.29
CA ALA A 1 27.38 27.99 -2.88
C ALA A 1 26.08 27.58 -2.16
N ARG A 2 25.78 28.03 -0.92
CA ARG A 2 24.95 27.22 0.00
C ARG A 2 23.41 27.25 -0.15
N LEU A 3 22.79 28.23 -0.83
CA LEU A 3 21.32 28.35 -0.86
C LEU A 3 20.70 27.80 -2.15
N SER A 4 21.22 28.22 -3.31
CA SER A 4 20.77 27.73 -4.61
C SER A 4 20.87 26.21 -4.73
N GLU A 5 21.94 25.64 -4.19
CA GLU A 5 22.17 24.19 -4.16
C GLU A 5 21.16 23.48 -3.26
N ARG A 6 20.86 24.01 -2.07
CA ARG A 6 19.83 23.47 -1.17
C ARG A 6 18.42 23.53 -1.78
N THR A 7 18.07 24.65 -2.42
CA THR A 7 16.77 24.78 -3.08
C THR A 7 16.65 23.88 -4.32
N ALA A 8 17.76 23.61 -5.01
CA ALA A 8 17.78 22.65 -6.12
C ALA A 8 17.64 21.21 -5.60
N ASP A 9 18.27 20.90 -4.46
CA ASP A 9 18.11 19.59 -3.80
C ASP A 9 16.66 19.35 -3.37
N SER A 10 16.02 20.32 -2.73
CA SER A 10 14.60 20.21 -2.33
C SER A 10 13.68 20.00 -3.53
N VAL A 11 13.96 20.62 -4.68
CA VAL A 11 13.17 20.40 -5.91
C VAL A 11 13.32 18.97 -6.41
N ARG A 12 14.54 18.44 -6.48
CA ARG A 12 14.77 17.04 -6.90
C ARG A 12 14.06 16.05 -5.99
N ARG A 13 14.13 16.25 -4.67
CA ARG A 13 13.41 15.42 -3.69
C ARG A 13 11.89 15.49 -3.86
N MET A 14 11.35 16.66 -4.20
CA MET A 14 9.93 16.80 -4.54
C MET A 14 9.56 16.07 -5.84
N GLU A 15 10.43 16.06 -6.86
CA GLU A 15 10.23 15.28 -8.08
C GLU A 15 10.21 13.77 -7.79
N GLU A 16 11.14 13.29 -6.97
CA GLU A 16 11.16 11.89 -6.49
C GLU A 16 9.89 11.53 -5.73
N TRP A 17 9.44 12.42 -4.85
CA TRP A 17 8.19 12.24 -4.11
C TRP A 17 6.96 12.17 -5.04
N ILE A 18 6.85 13.07 -6.04
CA ILE A 18 5.80 13.01 -7.06
C ILE A 18 5.82 11.68 -7.81
N SER A 19 7.02 11.19 -8.15
CA SER A 19 7.18 9.89 -8.80
C SER A 19 6.65 8.75 -7.91
N ASN A 20 6.96 8.78 -6.62
CA ASN A 20 6.48 7.78 -5.66
C ASN A 20 4.96 7.80 -5.50
N ILE A 21 4.35 8.99 -5.41
CA ILE A 21 2.88 9.18 -5.40
C ILE A 21 2.27 8.56 -6.66
N TYR A 22 2.83 8.85 -7.85
CA TYR A 22 2.32 8.32 -9.11
C TYR A 22 2.42 6.78 -9.17
N HIS A 23 3.55 6.21 -8.77
CA HIS A 23 3.73 4.77 -8.72
C HIS A 23 2.76 4.08 -7.75
N LEU A 24 2.52 4.67 -6.58
CA LEU A 24 1.57 4.15 -5.61
C LEU A 24 0.13 4.20 -6.16
N ALA A 25 -0.25 5.31 -6.80
CA ALA A 25 -1.56 5.45 -7.45
C ALA A 25 -1.79 4.38 -8.53
N LEU A 26 -0.78 4.11 -9.37
CA LEU A 26 -0.86 3.06 -10.38
C LEU A 26 -1.04 1.66 -9.76
N ARG A 27 -0.32 1.37 -8.66
CA ARG A 27 -0.45 0.09 -7.95
C ARG A 27 -1.85 -0.07 -7.34
N LEU A 28 -2.37 0.96 -6.68
CA LEU A 28 -3.73 0.97 -6.15
C LEU A 28 -4.76 0.76 -7.25
N GLN A 29 -4.60 1.43 -8.39
CA GLN A 29 -5.47 1.26 -9.54
C GLN A 29 -5.41 -0.16 -10.12
N ALA A 30 -4.22 -0.75 -10.25
CA ALA A 30 -4.06 -2.13 -10.71
C ALA A 30 -4.74 -3.12 -9.76
N TYR A 31 -4.57 -2.94 -8.45
CA TYR A 31 -5.22 -3.76 -7.43
C TYR A 31 -6.76 -3.64 -7.45
N LYS A 32 -7.31 -2.42 -7.58
CA LYS A 32 -8.76 -2.18 -7.67
C LYS A 32 -9.38 -2.87 -8.90
N ASN A 33 -8.64 -2.90 -10.01
CA ASN A 33 -9.08 -3.48 -11.27
C ASN A 33 -8.69 -4.95 -11.47
N ASP A 34 -8.03 -5.59 -10.51
CA ASP A 34 -7.67 -7.00 -10.61
C ASP A 34 -8.93 -7.87 -10.57
N ALA A 35 -9.33 -8.37 -11.74
CA ALA A 35 -10.52 -9.19 -11.91
C ALA A 35 -10.46 -10.52 -11.13
N ILE A 36 -9.26 -11.08 -10.92
CA ILE A 36 -9.06 -12.31 -10.15
C ILE A 36 -9.31 -12.03 -8.68
N LEU A 37 -8.72 -10.96 -8.15
CA LEU A 37 -8.96 -10.53 -6.76
C LEU A 37 -10.43 -10.21 -6.50
N ASN A 38 -11.06 -9.45 -7.40
CA ASN A 38 -12.47 -9.10 -7.29
C ASN A 38 -13.38 -10.33 -7.31
N ARG A 39 -13.08 -11.31 -8.16
CA ARG A 39 -13.77 -12.59 -8.18
C ARG A 39 -13.58 -13.34 -6.86
N ASP A 40 -12.34 -13.47 -6.39
CA ASP A 40 -12.01 -14.24 -5.20
C ASP A 40 -12.63 -13.63 -3.93
N ARG A 41 -12.67 -12.30 -3.81
CA ARG A 41 -13.41 -11.59 -2.74
C ARG A 41 -14.86 -12.02 -2.64
N GLN A 42 -15.52 -12.25 -3.79
CA GLN A 42 -16.91 -12.67 -3.82
C GLN A 42 -17.09 -14.18 -3.64
N GLN A 43 -16.17 -14.97 -4.20
CA GLN A 43 -16.31 -16.42 -4.29
C GLN A 43 -15.79 -17.16 -3.06
N VAL A 44 -14.65 -16.75 -2.49
CA VAL A 44 -14.02 -17.45 -1.36
C VAL A 44 -14.93 -17.50 -0.13
N PRO A 45 -15.60 -16.40 0.31
CA PRO A 45 -16.53 -16.47 1.44
C PRO A 45 -17.74 -17.38 1.18
N LYS A 46 -18.22 -17.43 -0.07
CA LYS A 46 -19.31 -18.35 -0.47
C LYS A 46 -18.83 -19.80 -0.40
N ALA A 47 -17.64 -20.09 -0.93
CA ALA A 47 -17.03 -21.42 -0.87
C ALA A 47 -16.83 -21.89 0.58
N ILE A 48 -16.32 -21.02 1.46
CA ILE A 48 -16.16 -21.32 2.90
C ILE A 48 -17.51 -21.68 3.54
N ARG A 49 -18.57 -20.90 3.27
CA ARG A 49 -19.91 -21.19 3.81
C ARG A 49 -20.44 -22.53 3.31
N ASN A 50 -20.29 -22.81 2.01
CA ASN A 50 -20.74 -24.06 1.40
C ASN A 50 -19.98 -25.27 1.95
N LEU A 51 -18.65 -25.17 2.10
CA LEU A 51 -17.82 -26.22 2.70
C LEU A 51 -18.22 -26.49 4.15
N ARG A 52 -18.47 -25.44 4.95
CA ARG A 52 -18.97 -25.58 6.32
C ARG A 52 -20.34 -26.26 6.38
N ALA A 53 -21.23 -25.96 5.44
CA ALA A 53 -22.55 -26.58 5.37
C ALA A 53 -22.43 -28.07 5.01
N LYS A 54 -21.62 -28.42 4.00
CA LYS A 54 -21.34 -29.81 3.62
C LYS A 54 -20.72 -30.61 4.76
N LEU A 55 -19.73 -30.05 5.44
CA LEU A 55 -19.03 -30.71 6.54
C LEU A 55 -19.98 -31.12 7.69
N LYS A 56 -21.05 -30.36 7.93
CA LYS A 56 -22.05 -30.68 8.96
C LYS A 56 -22.96 -31.85 8.61
N LEU A 57 -23.09 -32.16 7.33
CA LEU A 57 -23.99 -33.18 6.80
C LEU A 57 -23.23 -34.41 6.27
N GLU A 58 -21.90 -34.32 6.19
CA GLU A 58 -21.05 -35.40 5.72
C GLU A 58 -20.87 -36.42 6.84
N ASP A 59 -21.01 -37.70 6.52
CA ASP A 59 -20.87 -38.82 7.44
C ASP A 59 -19.59 -39.62 7.18
N ASP A 60 -19.15 -39.68 5.92
CA ASP A 60 -17.94 -40.38 5.52
C ASP A 60 -16.68 -39.70 6.09
N ALA A 61 -15.83 -40.48 6.74
CA ALA A 61 -14.66 -39.96 7.44
C ALA A 61 -13.58 -39.42 6.49
N GLU A 62 -13.40 -40.03 5.33
CA GLU A 62 -12.40 -39.63 4.34
C GLU A 62 -12.84 -38.33 3.63
N VAL A 63 -14.11 -38.26 3.22
CA VAL A 63 -14.68 -37.05 2.62
C VAL A 63 -14.69 -35.90 3.62
N ARG A 64 -15.02 -36.16 4.89
CA ARG A 64 -14.97 -35.15 5.95
C ARG A 64 -13.55 -34.58 6.11
N ALA A 65 -12.53 -35.44 6.18
CA ALA A 65 -11.13 -35.00 6.27
C ALA A 65 -10.72 -34.13 5.07
N GLN A 66 -11.12 -34.51 3.85
CA GLN A 66 -10.84 -33.73 2.65
C GLN A 66 -11.57 -32.37 2.64
N LEU A 67 -12.82 -32.33 3.11
CA LEU A 67 -13.59 -31.09 3.27
C LEU A 67 -12.93 -30.15 4.29
N GLU A 68 -12.42 -30.66 5.41
CA GLU A 68 -11.70 -29.89 6.43
C GLU A 68 -10.40 -29.29 5.89
N ALA A 69 -9.59 -30.10 5.19
CA ALA A 69 -8.36 -29.64 4.56
C ALA A 69 -8.63 -28.51 3.56
N THR A 70 -9.64 -28.70 2.70
CA THR A 70 -10.06 -27.71 1.72
C THR A 70 -10.59 -26.43 2.40
N LEU A 71 -11.40 -26.58 3.45
CA LEU A 71 -11.93 -25.46 4.23
C LEU A 71 -10.79 -24.66 4.88
N LYS A 72 -9.79 -25.33 5.45
CA LYS A 72 -8.62 -24.67 6.06
C LYS A 72 -7.85 -23.86 5.02
N SER A 73 -7.58 -24.42 3.85
CA SER A 73 -6.94 -23.71 2.73
C SER A 73 -7.74 -22.47 2.31
N LYS A 74 -9.08 -22.60 2.13
CA LYS A 74 -9.93 -21.46 1.78
C LYS A 74 -10.00 -20.39 2.87
N GLN A 75 -9.98 -20.78 4.14
CA GLN A 75 -9.91 -19.82 5.25
C GLN A 75 -8.59 -19.06 5.26
N GLN A 76 -7.47 -19.72 4.95
CA GLN A 76 -6.19 -19.03 4.82
C GLN A 76 -6.18 -18.07 3.62
N GLN A 77 -6.70 -18.51 2.47
CA GLN A 77 -6.88 -17.64 1.30
C GLN A 77 -7.70 -16.40 1.65
N TRP A 78 -8.80 -16.56 2.39
CA TRP A 78 -9.62 -15.43 2.84
C TRP A 78 -8.88 -14.47 3.76
N LYS A 79 -8.15 -14.98 4.75
CA LYS A 79 -7.33 -14.15 5.65
C LYS A 79 -6.30 -13.33 4.88
N ASN A 80 -5.64 -13.95 3.89
CA ASN A 80 -4.65 -13.27 3.06
C ASN A 80 -5.31 -12.16 2.21
N LEU A 81 -6.49 -12.42 1.64
CA LEU A 81 -7.26 -11.40 0.91
C LEU A 81 -7.63 -10.22 1.82
N GLN A 82 -8.10 -10.48 3.03
CA GLN A 82 -8.43 -9.41 3.99
C GLN A 82 -7.19 -8.61 4.42
N ALA A 83 -6.06 -9.27 4.62
CA ALA A 83 -4.80 -8.59 4.94
C ALA A 83 -4.36 -7.66 3.81
N LEU A 84 -4.45 -8.12 2.56
CA LEU A 84 -4.17 -7.30 1.39
C LEU A 84 -5.15 -6.13 1.26
N ASP A 85 -6.44 -6.36 1.46
CA ASP A 85 -7.46 -5.31 1.38
C ASP A 85 -7.21 -4.21 2.41
N ASN A 86 -6.89 -4.58 3.66
CA ASN A 86 -6.52 -3.62 4.70
C ASN A 86 -5.23 -2.84 4.38
N LEU A 87 -4.24 -3.49 3.76
CA LEU A 87 -3.00 -2.83 3.38
C LEU A 87 -3.24 -1.81 2.25
N MET A 88 -4.08 -2.16 1.27
CA MET A 88 -4.42 -1.27 0.17
C MET A 88 -5.25 -0.07 0.62
N GLU A 89 -6.14 -0.26 1.59
CA GLU A 89 -6.87 0.85 2.21
C GLU A 89 -5.92 1.83 2.92
N ARG A 90 -4.96 1.32 3.70
CA ARG A 90 -3.92 2.17 4.32
C ARG A 90 -3.08 2.88 3.27
N ALA A 91 -2.75 2.20 2.17
CA ALA A 91 -1.99 2.77 1.09
C ALA A 91 -2.73 3.91 0.37
N GLU A 92 -4.05 3.80 0.21
CA GLU A 92 -4.88 4.88 -0.33
C GLU A 92 -4.91 6.09 0.60
N LEU A 93 -5.06 5.88 1.91
CA LEU A 93 -5.00 6.97 2.90
C LEU A 93 -3.62 7.66 2.92
N GLN A 94 -2.54 6.88 2.82
CA GLN A 94 -1.19 7.45 2.75
C GLN A 94 -0.98 8.25 1.46
N LEU A 95 -1.49 7.78 0.32
CA LEU A 95 -1.43 8.52 -0.94
C LEU A 95 -2.11 9.90 -0.80
N ASP A 96 -3.32 9.94 -0.23
CA ASP A 96 -4.04 11.19 0.00
C ASP A 96 -3.27 12.14 0.93
N HIS A 97 -2.70 11.60 2.01
CA HIS A 97 -1.83 12.35 2.92
C HIS A 97 -0.62 12.93 2.20
N SER A 98 0.09 12.12 1.41
CA SER A 98 1.26 12.54 0.64
C SER A 98 0.93 13.67 -0.34
N VAL A 99 -0.21 13.60 -1.03
CA VAL A 99 -0.63 14.67 -1.95
C VAL A 99 -0.86 15.99 -1.21
N ALA A 100 -1.50 15.95 -0.04
CA ALA A 100 -1.74 17.13 0.78
C ALA A 100 -0.42 17.72 1.34
N ALA A 101 0.48 16.86 1.80
CA ALA A 101 1.79 17.25 2.30
C ALA A 101 2.64 17.88 1.18
N LEU A 102 2.55 17.37 -0.07
CA LEU A 102 3.27 17.93 -1.21
C LEU A 102 2.83 19.36 -1.52
N GLY A 103 1.52 19.64 -1.47
CA GLY A 103 0.99 21.00 -1.63
C GLY A 103 1.50 21.96 -0.56
N THR A 104 1.66 21.46 0.67
CA THR A 104 2.22 22.22 1.79
C THR A 104 3.72 22.50 1.58
N ALA A 105 4.50 21.48 1.22
CA ALA A 105 5.93 21.59 0.94
C ALA A 105 6.22 22.56 -0.22
N TYR A 106 5.43 22.48 -1.30
CA TYR A 106 5.52 23.42 -2.42
C TYR A 106 5.26 24.86 -2.00
N SER A 107 4.23 25.10 -1.19
CA SER A 107 3.91 26.44 -0.65
C SER A 107 5.05 26.98 0.22
N GLN A 108 5.66 26.15 1.06
CA GLN A 108 6.82 26.52 1.87
C GLN A 108 8.05 26.83 1.01
N LEU A 109 8.29 26.07 -0.06
CA LEU A 109 9.37 26.36 -1.00
C LEU A 109 9.19 27.73 -1.66
N LEU A 110 7.97 28.08 -2.07
CA LEU A 110 7.67 29.40 -2.64
C LEU A 110 7.95 30.52 -1.64
N LEU A 111 7.56 30.35 -0.38
CA LEU A 111 7.84 31.32 0.68
C LEU A 111 9.35 31.52 0.88
N ILE A 112 10.12 30.43 0.94
CA ILE A 112 11.60 30.47 1.07
C ILE A 112 12.24 31.20 -0.11
N ARG A 113 11.74 31.01 -1.34
CA ARG A 113 12.26 31.72 -2.53
C ARG A 113 11.87 33.19 -2.56
N SER A 114 10.76 33.56 -1.95
CA SER A 114 10.26 34.93 -1.92
C SER A 114 10.88 35.79 -0.81
N SER A 115 11.45 35.19 0.24
CA SER A 115 12.05 35.93 1.35
C SER A 115 13.45 36.44 0.99
N ARG A 116 13.73 37.72 1.30
CA ARG A 116 15.05 38.33 1.08
C ARG A 116 16.12 37.81 2.04
N GLU A 117 15.71 37.36 3.22
CA GLU A 117 16.55 36.63 4.19
C GLU A 117 15.99 35.21 4.29
N VAL A 118 16.77 34.22 3.86
CA VAL A 118 16.37 32.81 4.01
C VAL A 118 16.72 32.33 5.40
N ASP A 119 15.70 32.01 6.19
CA ASP A 119 15.87 31.31 7.45
C ASP A 119 16.31 29.86 7.19
N SER A 120 17.56 29.57 7.54
CA SER A 120 18.15 28.24 7.41
C SER A 120 17.34 27.15 8.12
N THR A 121 16.60 27.51 9.15
CA THR A 121 15.71 26.65 9.94
C THR A 121 14.46 26.28 9.15
N SER A 122 13.84 27.23 8.46
CA SER A 122 12.69 26.97 7.58
C SER A 122 13.04 26.05 6.42
N ALA A 123 14.21 26.25 5.81
CA ALA A 123 14.70 25.35 4.77
C ALA A 123 15.06 23.95 5.31
N ARG A 124 15.50 23.83 6.57
CA ARG A 124 15.78 22.53 7.20
C ARG A 124 14.49 21.77 7.50
N ARG A 125 13.49 22.43 8.07
CA ARG A 125 12.17 21.83 8.36
C ARG A 125 11.46 21.32 7.10
N LEU A 126 11.56 22.08 6.00
CA LEU A 126 11.04 21.62 4.70
C LEU A 126 11.74 20.34 4.25
N GLN A 127 13.07 20.28 4.37
CA GLN A 127 13.84 19.09 3.99
C GLN A 127 13.47 17.88 4.86
N GLU A 128 13.42 18.03 6.18
CA GLU A 128 13.02 16.97 7.12
C GLU A 128 11.62 16.44 6.78
N SER A 129 10.65 17.33 6.54
CA SER A 129 9.29 16.93 6.18
C SER A 129 9.20 16.17 4.85
N VAL A 130 10.02 16.53 3.86
CA VAL A 130 10.07 15.81 2.57
C VAL A 130 10.72 14.44 2.75
N ASP A 131 11.80 14.37 3.52
CA ASP A 131 12.54 13.13 3.77
C ASP A 131 11.67 12.11 4.54
N ASP A 132 10.93 12.55 5.55
CA ASP A 132 10.01 11.72 6.32
C ASP A 132 8.89 11.13 5.43
N GLU A 133 8.32 11.92 4.54
CA GLU A 133 7.23 11.46 3.67
C GLU A 133 7.72 10.52 2.57
N VAL A 134 8.91 10.77 2.01
CA VAL A 134 9.55 9.85 1.07
C VAL A 134 9.84 8.50 1.73
N ALA A 135 10.38 8.50 2.95
CA ALA A 135 10.63 7.28 3.71
C ALA A 135 9.33 6.51 4.00
N SER A 136 8.28 7.20 4.43
CA SER A 136 6.96 6.59 4.69
C SER A 136 6.37 5.91 3.45
N LEU A 137 6.48 6.55 2.28
CA LEU A 137 6.05 5.96 1.01
C LEU A 137 6.89 4.73 0.60
N GLN A 138 8.20 4.75 0.87
CA GLN A 138 9.08 3.61 0.60
C GLN A 138 8.73 2.41 1.48
N ASP A 139 8.57 2.61 2.79
CA ASP A 139 8.18 1.56 3.75
C ASP A 139 6.83 0.92 3.37
N LEU A 140 5.88 1.75 2.91
CA LEU A 140 4.59 1.28 2.43
C LEU A 140 4.74 0.43 1.16
N VAL A 141 5.54 0.87 0.19
CA VAL A 141 5.81 0.11 -1.04
C VAL A 141 6.47 -1.24 -0.73
N GLU A 142 7.41 -1.28 0.20
CA GLU A 142 8.03 -2.52 0.67
C GLU A 142 7.01 -3.46 1.32
N SER A 143 6.14 -2.92 2.18
CA SER A 143 5.06 -3.68 2.81
C SER A 143 4.11 -4.30 1.78
N ILE A 144 3.81 -3.56 0.71
CA ILE A 144 3.00 -4.05 -0.41
C ILE A 144 3.69 -5.19 -1.14
N ASN A 145 4.99 -5.06 -1.42
CA ASN A 145 5.76 -6.10 -2.10
C ASN A 145 5.81 -7.39 -1.27
N GLN A 146 6.03 -7.29 0.05
CA GLN A 146 6.08 -8.46 0.95
C GLN A 146 4.76 -9.27 0.96
N VAL A 147 3.61 -8.59 0.96
CA VAL A 147 2.30 -9.28 0.91
C VAL A 147 2.05 -9.91 -0.46
N TYR A 148 2.53 -9.30 -1.54
CA TYR A 148 2.45 -9.87 -2.88
C TYR A 148 3.34 -11.12 -3.02
N ASP A 149 4.58 -11.08 -2.53
CA ASP A 149 5.50 -12.23 -2.56
C ASP A 149 4.94 -13.41 -1.75
N TYR A 150 4.38 -13.15 -0.57
CA TYR A 150 3.69 -14.16 0.23
C TYR A 150 2.50 -14.80 -0.49
N ARG A 151 1.80 -14.04 -1.35
CA ARG A 151 0.69 -14.57 -2.17
C ARG A 151 1.19 -15.40 -3.36
N VAL A 152 2.28 -15.02 -4.00
CA VAL A 152 2.88 -15.78 -5.12
C VAL A 152 3.35 -17.15 -4.61
N GLU A 153 3.99 -17.19 -3.44
CA GLU A 153 4.41 -18.44 -2.81
C GLU A 153 3.21 -19.28 -2.32
N GLY A 154 2.16 -18.65 -1.78
CA GLY A 154 0.96 -19.35 -1.33
C GLY A 154 0.06 -19.91 -2.44
N LEU A 155 0.30 -19.54 -3.71
CA LEU A 155 -0.36 -20.12 -4.88
C LEU A 155 0.50 -21.19 -5.57
N GLY A 156 1.74 -21.40 -5.11
CA GLY A 156 2.68 -22.39 -5.61
C GLY A 156 3.01 -23.43 -4.55
N SER A 157 2.07 -24.34 -4.27
CA SER A 157 2.25 -25.67 -3.65
C SER A 157 0.97 -26.48 -3.80
#